data_AF-A0A6B1PWA4-F1
#
_entry.id   AF-A0A6B1PWA4-F1
#
_cell.length_a   1.000
_cell.length_b   1.000
_cell.length_c   1.000
_cell.angle_alpha   90.00
_cell.angle_beta   90.00
_cell.angle_gamma   90.00
#
_symmetry.space_group_name_H-M   'P 1'
#
loop_
_entity.id
_entity.type
_entity.pdbx_description
1 polymer ?
#
loop_
_entity_poly.entity_id
_entity_poly.type
_entity_poly.pdbx_seq_one_letter_code
_entity_poly.pdbx_strand_id
1 'polypeptide(L)'
;MTTSDIRGLEQLERAILDDTASLASALRQCLLLAGYAHHEELGAWALKELEGYPAAGELPSYRKVSAPLEAEFVVNLPGYSDRSNTQRISVHRLPRSARERGIGESAPIRQGVREIEALIAISDRTVHISPPGSAQYALEMTRQQQQIGQEFTHVKDLYWAIAKPSIEGVLDHIRTRLTQFVAEVRAAMPAGQQNPDPNQIDSAAQQALNITGGNNSTFHITAPNAKADRGGTASANVNEPAPATPQPWWHRTSVIWTAVAAVAAVAGVIATVIAAK
;
A
#
# COMPACT_ATOMS: atom_id res chain seq x y z
N MET A 1 -7.34 17.57 -34.74
CA MET A 1 -6.50 16.79 -33.82
C MET A 1 -7.20 15.46 -33.61
N THR A 2 -6.73 14.43 -34.32
CA THR A 2 -7.28 13.08 -34.22
C THR A 2 -6.93 12.51 -32.85
N THR A 3 -7.97 12.17 -32.08
CA THR A 3 -7.92 11.36 -30.88
C THR A 3 -6.90 10.24 -31.08
N SER A 4 -5.76 10.30 -30.38
CA SER A 4 -4.82 9.19 -30.34
C SER A 4 -5.60 7.95 -29.95
N ASP A 5 -5.69 7.00 -30.87
CA ASP A 5 -6.35 5.71 -30.68
C ASP A 5 -5.73 5.05 -29.45
N ILE A 6 -6.40 5.11 -28.30
CA ILE A 6 -5.88 4.63 -27.02
C ILE A 6 -6.01 3.10 -27.01
N ARG A 7 -5.18 2.44 -27.81
CA ARG A 7 -4.84 1.01 -27.63
C ARG A 7 -4.19 0.72 -26.26
N GLY A 8 -4.04 1.74 -25.41
CA GLY A 8 -3.47 1.66 -24.08
C GLY A 8 -4.20 0.69 -23.16
N LEU A 9 -5.54 0.59 -23.22
CA LEU A 9 -6.27 -0.33 -22.34
C LEU A 9 -6.02 -1.80 -22.70
N GLU A 10 -6.12 -2.16 -23.98
CA GLU A 10 -5.82 -3.53 -24.43
C GLU A 10 -4.35 -3.91 -24.23
N GLN A 11 -3.42 -2.97 -24.44
CA GLN A 11 -2.00 -3.21 -24.19
C GLN A 11 -1.73 -3.40 -22.70
N LEU A 12 -2.37 -2.61 -21.84
CA LEU A 12 -2.29 -2.74 -20.39
C LEU A 12 -2.87 -4.08 -19.94
N GLU A 13 -4.03 -4.48 -20.46
CA GLU A 13 -4.65 -5.77 -20.16
C GLU A 13 -3.71 -6.94 -20.52
N ARG A 14 -3.12 -6.93 -21.71
CA ARG A 14 -2.12 -7.95 -22.10
C ARG A 14 -0.91 -7.95 -21.18
N ALA A 15 -0.39 -6.77 -20.82
CA ALA A 15 0.78 -6.65 -19.95
C ALA A 15 0.50 -7.12 -18.51
N ILE A 16 -0.73 -6.97 -18.02
CA ILE A 16 -1.14 -7.43 -16.69
C ILE A 16 -1.36 -8.94 -16.67
N LEU A 17 -1.95 -9.50 -17.72
CA LEU A 17 -2.21 -10.95 -17.82
C LEU A 17 -0.96 -11.76 -18.16
N ASP A 18 0.09 -11.11 -18.69
CA ASP A 18 1.39 -11.73 -18.90
C ASP A 18 2.28 -11.57 -17.66
N ASP A 19 2.49 -12.68 -16.94
CA ASP A 19 3.34 -12.74 -15.76
C ASP A 19 4.82 -12.45 -16.07
N THR A 20 5.24 -12.59 -17.33
CA THR A 20 6.60 -12.30 -17.78
C THR A 20 6.80 -10.85 -18.18
N ALA A 21 5.71 -10.10 -18.39
CA ALA A 21 5.78 -8.69 -18.73
C ALA A 21 6.20 -7.84 -17.52
N SER A 22 7.08 -6.86 -17.78
CA SER A 22 7.54 -5.94 -16.74
C SER A 22 6.38 -5.11 -16.20
N LEU A 23 6.20 -5.16 -14.88
CA LEU A 23 5.15 -4.44 -14.19
C LEU A 23 5.37 -2.92 -14.30
N ALA A 24 6.63 -2.48 -14.38
CA ALA A 24 6.96 -1.08 -14.62
C ALA A 24 6.42 -0.57 -15.99
N SER A 25 6.39 -1.41 -17.02
CA SER A 25 5.82 -1.02 -18.32
C SER A 25 4.29 -0.88 -18.24
N ALA A 26 3.61 -1.80 -17.55
CA ALA A 26 2.18 -1.71 -17.29
C ALA A 26 1.83 -0.44 -16.49
N LEU A 27 2.60 -0.11 -15.45
CA LEU A 27 2.38 1.11 -14.66
C LEU A 27 2.58 2.39 -15.47
N ARG A 28 3.53 2.44 -16.42
CA ARG A 28 3.67 3.60 -17.31
C ARG A 28 2.46 3.77 -18.25
N GLN A 29 1.89 2.67 -18.73
CA GLN A 29 0.64 2.71 -19.51
C GLN A 29 -0.52 3.20 -18.65
N CYS A 30 -0.61 2.72 -17.40
CA CYS A 30 -1.59 3.21 -16.43
C CYS A 30 -1.42 4.73 -16.16
N LEU A 31 -0.19 5.23 -16.04
CA LEU A 31 0.09 6.65 -15.87
C LEU A 31 -0.38 7.49 -17.08
N LEU A 32 -0.19 6.99 -18.31
CA LEU A 32 -0.71 7.65 -19.52
C LEU A 32 -2.25 7.69 -19.53
N LEU A 33 -2.90 6.60 -19.12
CA LEU A 33 -4.37 6.55 -18.99
C LEU A 33 -4.88 7.52 -17.91
N ALA A 34 -4.17 7.64 -16.78
CA ALA A 34 -4.48 8.58 -15.73
C ALA A 34 -4.40 10.04 -16.23
N GLY A 35 -3.35 10.36 -17.00
CA GLY A 35 -3.19 11.68 -17.62
C GLY A 35 -4.28 12.00 -18.64
N TYR A 36 -4.73 11.02 -19.41
CA TYR A 36 -5.85 11.17 -20.33
C TYR A 36 -7.19 11.41 -19.61
N ALA A 37 -7.40 10.74 -18.48
CA ALA A 37 -8.61 10.89 -17.67
C ALA A 37 -8.59 12.10 -16.73
N HIS A 38 -7.47 12.83 -16.66
CA HIS A 38 -7.21 13.87 -15.66
C HIS A 38 -7.40 13.40 -14.20
N HIS A 39 -7.19 12.11 -13.93
CA HIS A 39 -7.31 11.56 -12.58
C HIS A 39 -5.97 11.66 -11.84
N GLU A 40 -5.84 12.68 -11.00
CA GLU A 40 -4.58 12.99 -10.30
C GLU A 40 -4.14 11.88 -9.33
N GLU A 41 -5.06 11.28 -8.58
CA GLU A 41 -4.67 10.25 -7.58
C GLU A 41 -4.15 8.96 -8.22
N LEU A 42 -4.76 8.50 -9.33
CA LEU A 42 -4.26 7.35 -10.10
C LEU A 42 -2.86 7.63 -10.66
N GLY A 43 -2.64 8.83 -11.19
CA GLY A 43 -1.32 9.26 -11.67
C GLY A 43 -0.29 9.30 -10.54
N ALA A 44 -0.65 9.88 -9.39
CA ALA A 44 0.22 9.96 -8.22
C ALA A 44 0.53 8.59 -7.63
N TRP A 45 -0.43 7.67 -7.60
CA TRP A 45 -0.22 6.29 -7.17
C TRP A 45 0.74 5.57 -8.12
N ALA A 46 0.47 5.59 -9.44
CA ALA A 46 1.32 4.93 -10.43
C ALA A 46 2.76 5.48 -10.39
N LEU A 47 2.93 6.78 -10.18
CA LEU A 47 4.23 7.41 -10.03
C LEU A 47 4.97 6.92 -8.77
N LYS A 48 4.28 6.85 -7.62
CA LYS A 48 4.86 6.29 -6.38
C LYS A 48 5.22 4.81 -6.52
N GLU A 49 4.44 4.02 -7.25
CA GLU A 49 4.80 2.62 -7.51
C GLU A 49 6.05 2.51 -8.41
N LEU A 50 6.17 3.41 -9.40
CA LEU A 50 7.31 3.44 -10.33
C LEU A 50 8.61 3.93 -9.69
N GLU A 51 8.55 5.07 -9.00
CA GLU A 51 9.72 5.78 -8.45
C GLU A 51 10.02 5.37 -7.00
N GLY A 52 9.05 4.78 -6.32
CA GLY A 52 9.14 4.44 -4.91
C GLY A 52 8.51 5.50 -4.00
N TYR A 53 8.52 5.18 -2.70
CA TYR A 53 7.86 5.94 -1.65
C TYR A 53 8.88 6.74 -0.83
N PRO A 54 8.64 8.04 -0.59
CA PRO A 54 9.55 8.86 0.22
C PRO A 54 9.60 8.35 1.66
N ALA A 55 10.72 8.58 2.35
CA ALA A 55 10.94 8.09 3.72
C ALA A 55 9.88 8.58 4.73
N ALA A 56 9.44 9.84 4.59
CA ALA A 56 8.42 10.45 5.44
C ALA A 56 6.97 10.22 4.94
N GLY A 57 6.79 9.54 3.80
CA GLY A 57 5.47 9.32 3.21
C GLY A 57 4.74 8.11 3.80
N GLU A 58 3.41 8.18 3.76
CA GLU A 58 2.54 7.05 4.01
C GLU A 58 2.83 5.92 3.02
N LEU A 59 2.83 4.69 3.55
CA LEU A 59 3.14 3.49 2.80
C LEU A 59 1.92 2.55 2.84
N PRO A 60 1.44 2.05 1.69
CA PRO A 60 0.35 1.10 1.65
C PRO A 60 0.60 -0.16 2.48
N SER A 61 -0.46 -0.83 2.93
CA SER A 61 -0.34 -2.03 3.78
C SER A 61 0.42 -3.18 3.11
N TYR A 62 0.18 -3.43 1.82
CA TYR A 62 0.88 -4.45 1.03
C TYR A 62 2.38 -4.15 0.82
N ARG A 63 2.81 -2.92 1.12
CA ARG A 63 4.22 -2.50 1.07
C ARG A 63 4.91 -2.66 2.44
N LYS A 64 4.21 -3.14 3.46
CA LYS A 64 4.73 -3.45 4.80
C LYS A 64 4.81 -4.96 4.96
N VAL A 65 6.00 -5.52 4.78
CA VAL A 65 6.21 -6.97 4.80
C VAL A 65 6.61 -7.41 6.20
N SER A 66 6.00 -8.48 6.71
CA SER A 66 6.45 -9.10 7.96
C SER A 66 7.83 -9.71 7.77
N ALA A 67 8.81 -9.29 8.55
CA ALA A 67 10.18 -9.77 8.44
C ALA A 67 10.88 -9.82 9.81
N PRO A 68 11.54 -10.94 10.14
CA PRO A 68 12.38 -11.01 11.32
C PRO A 68 13.51 -9.98 11.26
N LEU A 69 13.83 -9.41 12.42
CA LEU A 69 15.05 -8.64 12.61
C LEU A 69 16.19 -9.59 12.96
N GLU A 70 17.31 -9.46 12.26
CA GLU A 70 18.52 -10.21 12.51
C GLU A 70 19.69 -9.25 12.77
N ALA A 71 20.58 -9.67 13.66
CA ALA A 71 21.82 -8.96 13.92
C ALA A 71 23.01 -9.92 13.79
N GLU A 72 24.06 -9.46 13.13
CA GLU A 72 25.33 -10.18 13.04
C GLU A 72 26.22 -9.77 14.20
N PHE A 73 26.45 -10.69 15.12
CA PHE A 73 27.36 -10.52 16.24
C PHE A 73 28.72 -11.08 15.87
N VAL A 74 29.78 -10.32 16.12
CA VAL A 74 31.15 -10.73 15.83
C VAL A 74 31.96 -10.69 17.12
N VAL A 75 32.59 -11.82 17.44
CA VAL A 75 33.43 -11.99 18.63
C VAL A 75 34.90 -12.00 18.21
N ASN A 76 35.65 -11.01 18.70
CA ASN A 76 37.05 -10.79 18.38
C ASN A 76 37.93 -11.04 19.60
N LEU A 77 38.28 -12.31 19.82
CA LEU A 77 39.20 -12.69 20.89
C LEU A 77 40.65 -12.52 20.44
N PRO A 78 41.53 -11.88 21.24
CA PRO A 78 42.93 -11.74 20.89
C PRO A 78 43.59 -13.09 20.56
N GLY A 79 44.21 -13.18 19.37
CA GLY A 79 44.90 -14.40 18.91
C GLY A 79 43.99 -15.46 18.28
N TYR A 80 42.70 -15.20 18.11
CA TYR A 80 41.76 -16.08 17.41
C TYR A 80 41.17 -15.39 16.18
N SER A 81 40.74 -16.19 15.20
CA SER A 81 39.94 -15.68 14.08
C SER A 81 38.58 -15.18 14.57
N ASP A 82 38.13 -14.06 14.02
CA ASP A 82 36.81 -13.51 14.26
C ASP A 82 35.73 -14.58 14.05
N ARG A 83 34.82 -14.69 15.02
CA ARG A 83 33.66 -15.58 14.91
C ARG A 83 32.40 -14.74 14.76
N SER A 84 31.76 -14.83 13.59
CA SER A 84 30.46 -14.22 13.37
C SER A 84 29.32 -15.20 13.65
N ASN A 85 28.24 -14.68 14.23
CA ASN A 85 27.00 -15.40 14.46
C ASN A 85 25.83 -14.48 14.16
N THR A 86 24.99 -14.88 13.21
CA THR A 86 23.74 -14.18 12.91
C THR A 86 22.64 -14.72 13.81
N GLN A 87 21.97 -13.82 14.53
CA GLN A 87 20.88 -14.18 15.43
C GLN A 87 19.64 -13.35 15.13
N ARG A 88 18.48 -14.00 15.10
CA ARG A 88 17.20 -13.31 15.17
C ARG A 88 17.06 -12.62 16.52
N ILE A 89 16.71 -11.35 16.50
CA ILE A 89 16.50 -10.55 17.69
C ILE A 89 15.04 -10.11 17.81
N SER A 90 14.55 -10.04 19.05
CA SER A 90 13.27 -9.42 19.36
C SER A 90 13.39 -7.90 19.30
N VAL A 91 12.29 -7.22 18.95
CA VAL A 91 12.16 -5.74 19.00
C VAL A 91 12.58 -5.17 20.36
N HIS A 92 12.36 -5.91 21.46
CA HIS A 92 12.77 -5.48 22.80
C HIS A 92 14.29 -5.39 23.00
N ARG A 93 15.08 -6.10 22.18
CA ARG A 93 16.56 -6.03 22.18
C ARG A 93 17.10 -4.88 21.35
N LEU A 94 16.28 -4.22 20.53
CA LEU A 94 16.71 -3.02 19.82
C LEU A 94 16.99 -1.90 20.81
N PRO A 95 17.92 -0.98 20.51
CA PRO A 95 18.08 0.24 21.30
C PRO A 95 16.79 1.06 21.37
N ARG A 96 16.63 1.82 22.46
CA ARG A 96 15.45 2.67 22.67
C ARG A 96 15.22 3.64 21.50
N SER A 97 16.30 4.19 20.97
CA SER A 97 16.32 5.10 19.81
C SER A 97 15.74 4.48 18.53
N ALA A 98 15.87 3.17 18.34
CA ALA A 98 15.30 2.45 17.21
C ALA A 98 13.80 2.15 17.43
N ARG A 99 13.43 1.74 18.65
CA ARG A 99 12.03 1.45 19.00
C ARG A 99 11.15 2.70 18.94
N GLU A 100 11.65 3.84 19.42
CA GLU A 100 10.94 5.13 19.36
C GLU A 100 10.76 5.62 17.92
N ARG A 101 11.62 5.20 16.99
CA ARG A 101 11.45 5.44 15.54
C ARG A 101 10.51 4.43 14.87
N GLY A 102 9.89 3.53 15.63
CA GLY A 102 8.95 2.54 15.12
C GLY A 102 9.58 1.38 14.37
N ILE A 103 10.89 1.13 14.54
CA ILE A 103 11.53 -0.07 13.97
C ILE A 103 11.00 -1.31 14.69
N GLY A 104 10.47 -2.26 13.92
CA GLY A 104 9.88 -3.51 14.42
C GLY A 104 10.04 -4.66 13.42
N GLU A 105 9.24 -5.71 13.57
CA GLU A 105 9.23 -6.90 12.68
C GLU A 105 8.42 -6.68 11.39
N SER A 106 8.22 -5.42 10.99
CA SER A 106 7.59 -5.06 9.71
C SER A 106 8.56 -4.20 8.92
N ALA A 107 9.04 -4.74 7.80
CA ALA A 107 9.97 -4.08 6.89
C ALA A 107 9.19 -3.25 5.85
N PRO A 108 9.43 -1.93 5.77
CA PRO A 108 8.83 -1.09 4.74
C PRO A 108 9.56 -1.26 3.40
N ILE A 109 8.86 -1.74 2.38
CA ILE A 109 9.38 -1.87 1.01
C ILE A 109 9.07 -0.58 0.24
N ARG A 110 10.02 0.34 0.21
CA ARG A 110 9.83 1.69 -0.36
C ARG A 110 10.35 1.84 -1.78
N GLN A 111 11.11 0.89 -2.28
CA GLN A 111 11.75 0.93 -3.60
C GLN A 111 10.70 0.94 -4.72
N GLY A 112 11.04 1.58 -5.84
CA GLY A 112 10.22 1.51 -7.06
C GLY A 112 10.13 0.08 -7.59
N VAL A 113 9.07 -0.23 -8.34
CA VAL A 113 8.82 -1.59 -8.86
C VAL A 113 10.02 -2.15 -9.63
N ARG A 114 10.69 -1.34 -10.45
CA ARG A 114 11.86 -1.80 -11.23
C ARG A 114 13.04 -2.18 -10.34
N GLU A 115 13.25 -1.46 -9.24
CA GLU A 115 14.29 -1.79 -8.26
C GLU A 115 13.95 -3.08 -7.53
N ILE A 116 12.67 -3.30 -7.21
CA ILE A 116 12.20 -4.54 -6.58
C ILE A 116 12.38 -5.74 -7.52
N GLU A 117 11.98 -5.61 -8.79
CA GLU A 117 12.19 -6.63 -9.83
C GLU A 117 13.68 -6.99 -9.93
N ALA A 118 14.57 -5.98 -9.97
CA ALA A 118 16.01 -6.20 -10.01
C ALA A 118 16.54 -6.87 -8.73
N LEU A 119 16.03 -6.48 -7.55
CA LEU A 119 16.40 -7.05 -6.26
C LEU A 119 16.01 -8.53 -6.18
N ILE A 120 14.81 -8.90 -6.62
CA ILE A 120 14.35 -10.29 -6.69
C ILE A 120 15.24 -11.12 -7.63
N ALA A 121 15.64 -10.55 -8.77
CA ALA A 121 16.45 -11.24 -9.77
C ALA A 121 17.85 -11.61 -9.27
N ILE A 122 18.46 -10.76 -8.44
CA ILE A 122 19.80 -11.02 -7.86
C ILE A 122 19.77 -11.81 -6.55
N SER A 123 18.59 -11.98 -5.95
CA SER A 123 18.43 -12.61 -4.64
C SER A 123 18.04 -14.08 -4.76
N ASP A 124 18.64 -14.93 -3.92
CA ASP A 124 18.34 -16.37 -3.88
C ASP A 124 17.06 -16.65 -3.06
N ARG A 125 17.16 -16.59 -1.73
CA ARG A 125 16.04 -16.92 -0.80
C ARG A 125 15.62 -15.78 0.10
N THR A 126 16.57 -14.98 0.57
CA THR A 126 16.34 -13.87 1.48
C THR A 126 16.96 -12.60 0.94
N VAL A 127 16.28 -11.49 1.21
CA VAL A 127 16.72 -10.15 0.90
C VAL A 127 16.99 -9.44 2.21
N HIS A 128 18.19 -8.90 2.35
CA HIS A 128 18.57 -8.16 3.55
C HIS A 128 18.38 -6.67 3.31
N ILE A 129 17.51 -6.05 4.11
CA ILE A 129 17.28 -4.61 4.08
C ILE A 129 17.58 -4.03 5.45
N SER A 130 18.49 -3.07 5.51
CA SER A 130 18.83 -2.40 6.76
C SER A 130 17.81 -1.32 7.14
N PRO A 131 17.41 -1.23 8.41
CA PRO A 131 16.66 -0.08 8.92
C PRO A 131 17.42 1.23 8.76
N PRO A 132 16.73 2.37 8.55
CA PRO A 132 17.36 3.68 8.59
C PRO A 132 18.10 3.90 9.92
N GLY A 133 19.40 4.20 9.83
CA GLY A 133 20.25 4.37 11.01
C GLY A 133 20.77 3.05 11.62
N SER A 134 20.69 1.92 10.90
CA SER A 134 21.18 0.61 11.35
C SER A 134 22.58 0.64 11.97
N ALA A 135 23.53 1.38 11.36
CA ALA A 135 24.89 1.51 11.86
C ALA A 135 24.95 2.16 13.26
N GLN A 136 24.12 3.18 13.51
CA GLN A 136 24.01 3.78 14.85
C GLN A 136 23.47 2.78 15.86
N TYR A 137 22.44 2.02 15.48
CA TYR A 137 21.86 1.01 16.37
C TYR A 137 22.85 -0.12 16.67
N ALA A 138 23.61 -0.58 15.68
CA ALA A 138 24.65 -1.59 15.86
C ALA A 138 25.74 -1.11 16.84
N LEU A 139 26.15 0.16 16.77
CA LEU A 139 27.08 0.76 17.73
C LEU A 139 26.49 0.83 19.15
N GLU A 140 25.23 1.26 19.28
CA GLU A 140 24.53 1.29 20.57
C GLU A 140 24.41 -0.12 21.18
N MET A 141 24.06 -1.12 20.38
CA MET A 141 23.99 -2.51 20.81
C MET A 141 25.37 -3.07 21.19
N THR A 142 26.43 -2.71 20.47
CA THR A 142 27.81 -3.07 20.82
C THR A 142 28.18 -2.54 22.20
N ARG A 143 27.92 -1.26 22.47
CA ARG A 143 28.17 -0.68 23.80
C ARG A 143 27.37 -1.37 24.90
N GLN A 144 26.12 -1.76 24.63
CA GLN A 144 25.31 -2.53 25.58
C GLN A 144 25.90 -3.92 25.87
N GLN A 145 26.44 -4.62 24.85
CA GLN A 145 27.15 -5.88 25.05
C GLN A 145 28.40 -5.71 25.94
N GLN A 146 29.19 -4.68 25.68
CA GLN A 146 30.38 -4.38 26.48
C GLN A 146 30.02 -4.07 27.95
N GLN A 147 28.91 -3.35 28.19
CA GLN A 147 28.42 -3.05 29.55
C GLN A 147 28.00 -4.29 30.36
N ILE A 148 27.59 -5.37 29.69
CA ILE A 148 27.23 -6.64 30.34
C ILE A 148 28.41 -7.63 30.40
N GLY A 149 29.64 -7.15 30.18
CA GLY A 149 30.87 -7.94 30.29
C GLY A 149 31.28 -8.69 29.01
N GLN A 150 30.66 -8.40 27.87
CA GLN A 150 31.01 -8.98 26.57
C GLN A 150 31.94 -8.03 25.79
N GLU A 151 33.14 -7.76 26.33
CA GLU A 151 34.07 -6.73 25.81
C GLU A 151 34.54 -6.98 24.38
N PHE A 152 34.64 -8.25 23.98
CA PHE A 152 35.11 -8.69 22.67
C PHE A 152 33.98 -8.86 21.63
N THR A 153 32.72 -8.62 22.02
CA THR A 153 31.57 -8.78 21.14
C THR A 153 31.13 -7.43 20.59
N HIS A 154 31.01 -7.34 19.28
CA HIS A 154 30.40 -6.19 18.61
C HIS A 154 29.32 -6.63 17.63
N VAL A 155 28.35 -5.75 17.42
CA VAL A 155 27.30 -5.94 16.43
C VAL A 155 27.76 -5.27 15.14
N LYS A 156 27.93 -6.07 14.10
CA LYS A 156 28.40 -5.61 12.80
C LYS A 156 27.26 -5.04 11.96
N ASP A 157 26.19 -5.82 11.81
CA ASP A 157 25.05 -5.46 10.97
C ASP A 157 23.73 -5.73 11.68
N LEU A 158 22.73 -4.91 11.34
CA LEU A 158 21.33 -5.04 11.74
C LEU A 158 20.45 -4.88 10.50
N TYR A 159 19.66 -5.89 10.19
CA TYR A 159 18.81 -5.91 9.00
C TYR A 159 17.53 -6.70 9.22
N TRP A 160 16.52 -6.42 8.39
CA TRP A 160 15.39 -7.32 8.19
C TRP A 160 15.80 -8.42 7.22
N ALA A 161 15.60 -9.67 7.62
CA ALA A 161 15.75 -10.82 6.73
C ALA A 161 14.41 -11.14 6.08
N ILE A 162 14.19 -10.61 4.88
CA ILE A 162 12.91 -10.69 4.19
C ILE A 162 12.92 -11.90 3.25
N ALA A 163 11.93 -12.78 3.35
CA ALA A 163 11.80 -13.89 2.42
C ALA A 163 11.50 -13.35 1.01
N LYS A 164 12.20 -13.85 -0.02
CA LYS A 164 12.00 -13.46 -1.42
C LYS A 164 10.53 -13.56 -1.86
N PRO A 165 9.77 -14.64 -1.54
CA PRO A 165 8.34 -14.71 -1.89
C PRO A 165 7.49 -13.61 -1.28
N SER A 166 7.88 -13.07 -0.13
CA SER A 166 7.15 -11.95 0.49
C SER A 166 7.34 -10.64 -0.26
N ILE A 167 8.48 -10.46 -0.94
CA ILE A 167 8.73 -9.31 -1.81
C ILE A 167 8.02 -9.50 -3.16
N GLU A 168 8.05 -10.72 -3.71
CA GLU A 168 7.25 -11.07 -4.90
C GLU A 168 5.76 -10.81 -4.67
N GLY A 169 5.24 -11.12 -3.48
CA GLY A 169 3.87 -10.79 -3.09
C GLY A 169 3.52 -9.30 -3.15
N VAL A 170 4.50 -8.40 -2.94
CA VAL A 170 4.28 -6.95 -3.12
C VAL A 170 4.00 -6.63 -4.59
N LEU A 171 4.78 -7.21 -5.52
CA LEU A 171 4.58 -7.03 -6.96
C LEU A 171 3.24 -7.62 -7.41
N ASP A 172 2.87 -8.78 -6.87
CA ASP A 172 1.59 -9.44 -7.15
C ASP A 172 0.39 -8.61 -6.66
N HIS A 173 0.49 -7.99 -5.49
CA HIS A 173 -0.53 -7.05 -5.01
C HIS A 173 -0.70 -5.84 -5.93
N ILE A 174 0.39 -5.30 -6.47
CA ILE A 174 0.34 -4.18 -7.43
C ILE A 174 -0.29 -4.65 -8.74
N ARG A 175 0.10 -5.83 -9.24
CA ARG A 175 -0.49 -6.43 -10.45
C ARG A 175 -1.99 -6.66 -10.25
N THR A 176 -2.41 -7.22 -9.12
CA THR A 176 -3.82 -7.44 -8.76
C THR A 176 -4.61 -6.13 -8.73
N ARG A 177 -4.04 -5.05 -8.18
CA ARG A 177 -4.68 -3.72 -8.20
C ARG A 177 -4.86 -3.18 -9.62
N LEU A 178 -3.86 -3.36 -10.48
CA LEU A 178 -3.98 -3.02 -11.90
C LEU A 178 -5.04 -3.88 -12.60
N THR A 179 -5.08 -5.19 -12.33
CA THR A 179 -6.12 -6.09 -12.86
C THR A 179 -7.50 -5.61 -12.46
N GLN A 180 -7.69 -5.28 -11.19
CA GLN A 180 -8.97 -4.77 -10.69
C GLN A 180 -9.35 -3.45 -11.38
N PHE A 181 -8.42 -2.50 -11.48
CA PHE A 181 -8.65 -1.26 -12.20
C PHE A 181 -9.10 -1.50 -13.65
N VAL A 182 -8.40 -2.36 -14.40
CA VAL A 182 -8.77 -2.70 -15.78
C VAL A 182 -10.14 -3.38 -15.83
N ALA A 183 -10.45 -4.27 -14.90
CA ALA A 183 -11.75 -4.94 -14.81
C ALA A 183 -12.89 -3.93 -14.58
N GLU A 184 -12.71 -2.96 -13.68
CA GLU A 184 -13.70 -1.90 -13.43
C GLU A 184 -13.88 -0.99 -14.65
N VAL A 185 -12.80 -0.63 -15.35
CA VAL A 185 -12.89 0.12 -16.62
C VAL A 185 -13.72 -0.67 -17.64
N ARG A 186 -13.45 -1.97 -17.81
CA ARG A 186 -14.21 -2.83 -18.73
C ARG A 186 -15.67 -2.98 -18.32
N ALA A 187 -15.97 -3.06 -17.02
CA ALA A 187 -17.34 -3.13 -16.52
C ALA A 187 -18.14 -1.84 -16.78
N ALA A 188 -17.48 -0.68 -16.78
CA ALA A 188 -18.09 0.61 -17.10
C ALA A 188 -18.27 0.86 -18.62
N MET A 189 -17.69 -0.01 -19.47
CA MET A 189 -17.75 0.13 -20.93
C MET A 189 -18.95 -0.63 -21.53
N PRO A 190 -19.78 0.02 -22.37
CA PRO A 190 -20.69 -0.65 -23.30
C PRO A 190 -20.03 -1.76 -24.11
N ALA A 191 -20.77 -2.84 -24.34
CA ALA A 191 -20.31 -3.95 -25.17
C ALA A 191 -19.94 -3.46 -26.59
N GLY A 192 -18.70 -3.74 -27.01
CA GLY A 192 -18.17 -3.34 -28.32
C GLY A 192 -17.42 -2.01 -28.34
N GLN A 193 -17.40 -1.24 -27.24
CA GLN A 193 -16.51 -0.08 -27.12
C GLN A 193 -15.06 -0.56 -26.95
N GLN A 194 -14.15 -0.05 -27.77
CA GLN A 194 -12.73 -0.42 -27.73
C GLN A 194 -11.92 0.48 -26.79
N ASN A 195 -12.16 1.79 -26.85
CA ASN A 195 -11.40 2.79 -26.09
C ASN A 195 -12.27 3.37 -24.96
N PRO A 196 -11.79 3.41 -23.72
CA PRO A 196 -12.53 4.01 -22.62
C PRO A 196 -12.57 5.53 -22.71
N ASP A 197 -13.67 6.13 -22.29
CA ASP A 197 -13.81 7.57 -22.12
C ASP A 197 -13.23 8.02 -20.76
N PRO A 198 -12.78 9.28 -20.63
CA PRO A 198 -12.22 9.81 -19.38
C PRO A 198 -13.08 9.52 -18.13
N ASN A 199 -14.40 9.66 -18.24
CA ASN A 199 -15.34 9.42 -17.12
C ASN A 199 -15.39 7.95 -16.68
N GLN A 200 -15.17 7.00 -17.60
CA GLN A 200 -15.14 5.56 -17.28
C GLN A 200 -13.85 5.22 -16.53
N ILE A 201 -12.73 5.81 -16.94
CA ILE A 201 -11.45 5.67 -16.25
C ILE A 201 -11.54 6.29 -14.85
N ASP A 202 -12.15 7.47 -14.73
CA ASP A 202 -12.27 8.17 -13.46
C ASP A 202 -13.07 7.35 -12.43
N SER A 203 -14.24 6.87 -12.85
CA SER A 203 -15.11 6.03 -12.02
C SER A 203 -14.42 4.72 -11.58
N ALA A 204 -13.72 4.06 -12.50
CA ALA A 204 -13.00 2.82 -12.22
C ALA A 204 -11.80 3.02 -11.29
N ALA A 205 -11.07 4.13 -11.46
CA ALA A 205 -9.95 4.49 -10.59
C ALA A 205 -10.42 4.74 -9.16
N GLN A 206 -11.53 5.46 -8.97
CA GLN A 206 -12.12 5.66 -7.65
C GLN A 206 -12.49 4.33 -6.99
N GLN A 207 -13.01 3.35 -7.73
CA GLN A 207 -13.37 2.04 -7.18
C GLN A 207 -12.15 1.17 -6.86
N ALA A 208 -11.12 1.18 -7.72
CA ALA A 208 -9.92 0.36 -7.54
C ALA A 208 -8.93 0.95 -6.51
N LEU A 209 -8.88 2.28 -6.37
CA LEU A 209 -7.94 2.99 -5.50
C LEU A 209 -8.52 3.33 -4.13
N ASN A 210 -9.84 3.59 -4.01
CA ASN A 210 -10.49 3.79 -2.71
C ASN A 210 -10.64 2.51 -1.88
N ILE A 211 -10.05 1.40 -2.33
CA ILE A 211 -9.74 0.26 -1.46
C ILE A 211 -8.50 0.61 -0.64
N THR A 212 -8.68 1.64 0.20
CA THR A 212 -7.83 1.94 1.34
C THR A 212 -8.12 0.88 2.38
N GLY A 213 -7.30 -0.17 2.38
CA GLY A 213 -7.28 -1.14 3.46
C GLY A 213 -6.93 -0.46 4.78
N GLY A 214 -7.84 -0.56 5.75
CA GLY A 214 -7.60 -0.13 7.13
C GLY A 214 -8.80 -0.40 8.03
N ASN A 215 -8.81 -1.56 8.68
CA ASN A 215 -9.71 -2.01 9.75
C ASN A 215 -11.16 -2.34 9.34
N ASN A 216 -11.44 -3.63 9.12
CA ASN A 216 -12.78 -4.21 9.23
C ASN A 216 -13.90 -3.50 8.45
N SER A 217 -13.56 -2.84 7.34
CA SER A 217 -14.53 -2.17 6.49
C SER A 217 -15.36 -3.23 5.75
N THR A 218 -16.55 -3.50 6.27
CA THR A 218 -17.62 -4.20 5.57
C THR A 218 -17.73 -3.63 4.15
N PHE A 219 -17.62 -4.50 3.15
CA PHE A 219 -17.86 -4.14 1.76
C PHE A 219 -19.28 -3.58 1.63
N HIS A 220 -19.43 -2.26 1.49
CA HIS A 220 -20.67 -1.69 1.01
C HIS A 220 -20.64 -1.77 -0.51
N ILE A 221 -21.08 -2.91 -1.03
CA ILE A 221 -21.41 -3.05 -2.44
C ILE A 221 -22.66 -2.19 -2.64
N THR A 222 -22.49 -0.91 -2.90
CA THR A 222 -23.55 -0.11 -3.50
C THR A 222 -23.62 -0.54 -4.94
N ALA A 223 -24.46 -1.54 -5.24
CA ALA A 223 -24.88 -1.81 -6.61
C ALA A 223 -25.85 -0.69 -6.99
N PRO A 224 -25.46 0.32 -7.80
CA PRO A 224 -26.34 1.45 -8.07
C PRO A 224 -27.55 1.05 -8.92
N ASN A 225 -27.53 -0.13 -9.54
CA ASN A 225 -28.57 -0.59 -10.44
C ASN A 225 -28.98 -2.04 -10.12
N ALA A 226 -30.16 -2.19 -9.53
CA ALA A 226 -30.86 -3.47 -9.50
C ALA A 226 -31.62 -3.63 -10.83
N LYS A 227 -31.13 -4.48 -11.74
CA LYS A 227 -31.76 -4.73 -13.04
C LYS A 227 -32.51 -6.06 -12.98
N ALA A 228 -33.84 -6.01 -13.14
CA ALA A 228 -34.67 -7.19 -13.33
C ALA A 228 -35.15 -7.26 -14.78
N ASP A 229 -35.11 -8.44 -15.40
CA ASP A 229 -35.68 -8.70 -16.73
C ASP A 229 -36.72 -9.83 -16.63
N ARG A 230 -37.72 -9.80 -17.52
CA ARG A 230 -38.92 -10.69 -17.55
C ARG A 230 -39.63 -10.85 -16.20
N GLY A 231 -40.38 -9.83 -15.81
CA GLY A 231 -41.39 -9.94 -14.74
C GLY A 231 -40.84 -10.16 -13.32
N GLY A 232 -39.52 -10.05 -13.12
CA GLY A 232 -38.90 -10.08 -11.81
C GLY A 232 -38.97 -8.72 -11.09
N THR A 233 -39.06 -8.75 -9.76
CA THR A 233 -38.83 -7.58 -8.91
C THR A 233 -37.43 -7.68 -8.29
N ALA A 234 -36.68 -6.58 -8.31
CA ALA A 234 -35.42 -6.46 -7.61
C ALA A 234 -35.50 -5.29 -6.62
N SER A 235 -35.13 -5.53 -5.37
CA SER A 235 -35.04 -4.51 -4.32
C SER A 235 -33.66 -4.51 -3.69
N ALA A 236 -33.18 -3.33 -3.30
CA ALA A 236 -31.99 -3.16 -2.49
C ALA A 236 -32.42 -2.71 -1.10
N ASN A 237 -32.10 -3.49 -0.07
CA ASN A 237 -32.28 -3.12 1.33
C ASN A 237 -30.92 -2.82 1.96
N VAL A 238 -30.84 -1.70 2.66
CA VAL A 238 -29.71 -1.38 3.53
C VAL A 238 -30.01 -2.03 4.88
N ASN A 239 -29.27 -3.07 5.26
CA ASN A 239 -29.34 -3.58 6.63
C ASN A 239 -28.65 -2.56 7.54
N GLU A 240 -29.38 -2.04 8.53
CA GLU A 240 -28.79 -1.24 9.60
C GLU A 240 -27.71 -2.06 10.33
N PRO A 241 -26.54 -1.47 10.63
CA PRO A 241 -25.48 -2.20 11.32
C PRO A 241 -25.93 -2.60 12.73
N ALA A 242 -25.70 -3.86 13.09
CA ALA A 242 -25.85 -4.34 14.46
C ALA A 242 -24.99 -3.50 15.43
N PRO A 243 -25.47 -3.20 16.65
CA PRO A 243 -24.73 -2.38 17.60
C PRO A 243 -23.38 -3.03 17.93
N ALA A 244 -22.30 -2.27 17.74
CA ALA A 244 -20.94 -2.72 17.92
C ALA A 244 -20.65 -3.09 19.38
N THR A 245 -20.09 -4.28 19.61
CA THR A 245 -19.48 -4.65 20.90
C THR A 245 -18.24 -3.78 21.18
N PRO A 246 -18.03 -3.31 22.42
CA PRO A 246 -16.92 -2.43 22.76
C PRO A 246 -15.57 -3.17 22.63
N GLN A 247 -14.69 -2.63 21.77
CA GLN A 247 -13.33 -3.14 21.55
C GLN A 247 -12.31 -2.56 22.56
N PRO A 248 -11.24 -3.31 22.94
CA PRO A 248 -10.24 -2.88 23.92
C PRO A 248 -9.40 -1.67 23.49
N TRP A 249 -8.89 -0.96 24.49
CA TRP A 249 -8.31 0.38 24.46
C TRP A 249 -7.00 0.57 23.65
N TRP A 250 -6.35 -0.49 23.18
CA TRP A 250 -5.09 -0.42 22.42
C TRP A 250 -5.25 -0.22 20.90
N HIS A 251 -6.48 -0.13 20.37
CA HIS A 251 -6.74 0.16 18.95
C HIS A 251 -7.07 1.63 18.65
N ARG A 252 -6.83 2.57 19.58
CA ARG A 252 -7.13 3.99 19.36
C ARG A 252 -5.92 4.73 18.77
N THR A 253 -5.78 4.74 17.45
CA THR A 253 -5.10 5.86 16.76
C THR A 253 -6.16 6.90 16.41
N SER A 254 -5.91 8.10 16.93
CA SER A 254 -6.77 9.27 16.97
C SER A 254 -7.14 9.82 15.59
N VAL A 255 -8.44 9.94 15.31
CA VAL A 255 -9.00 10.82 14.29
C VAL A 255 -9.40 12.13 14.97
N ILE A 256 -8.77 13.24 14.57
CA ILE A 256 -9.25 14.58 14.88
C ILE A 256 -9.63 15.27 13.56
N TRP A 257 -10.85 15.80 13.59
CA TRP A 257 -11.71 16.37 12.56
C TRP A 257 -11.13 17.52 11.73
N THR A 258 -11.40 17.47 10.42
CA THR A 258 -11.74 18.66 9.62
C THR A 258 -13.04 18.41 8.88
N ALA A 259 -14.15 18.94 9.38
CA ALA A 259 -15.38 19.12 8.63
C ALA A 259 -15.68 20.64 8.58
N VAL A 260 -15.45 21.22 7.41
CA VAL A 260 -15.87 22.58 7.06
C VAL A 260 -17.21 22.47 6.32
N ALA A 261 -18.15 23.33 6.70
CA ALA A 261 -19.26 23.89 5.92
C ALA A 261 -20.11 22.94 5.05
N ALA A 262 -21.38 22.74 5.42
CA ALA A 262 -22.53 22.82 4.51
C ALA A 262 -23.86 22.55 5.25
N VAL A 263 -24.45 23.57 5.89
CA VAL A 263 -25.91 23.62 6.08
C VAL A 263 -26.36 25.07 5.85
N ALA A 264 -26.50 25.43 4.57
CA ALA A 264 -27.18 26.63 4.14
C ALA A 264 -27.80 26.39 2.76
N ALA A 265 -28.79 25.48 2.67
CA ALA A 265 -29.63 25.35 1.48
C ALA A 265 -30.97 24.62 1.71
N VAL A 266 -31.63 24.74 2.87
CA VAL A 266 -33.08 24.43 2.97
C VAL A 266 -33.72 25.32 4.06
N ALA A 267 -33.83 26.61 3.82
CA ALA A 267 -34.62 27.53 4.65
C ALA A 267 -35.20 28.68 3.80
N GLY A 268 -35.75 28.33 2.64
CA GLY A 268 -36.23 29.30 1.66
C GLY A 268 -37.47 28.90 0.89
N VAL A 269 -38.42 28.14 1.49
CA VAL A 269 -39.76 27.90 0.88
C VAL A 269 -40.93 27.83 1.89
N ILE A 270 -40.77 27.93 3.22
CA ILE A 270 -41.92 27.82 4.17
C ILE A 270 -42.15 29.08 5.04
N ALA A 271 -41.60 30.25 4.66
CA ALA A 271 -41.77 31.49 5.44
C ALA A 271 -42.34 32.68 4.64
N THR A 272 -43.21 32.43 3.65
CA THR A 272 -43.94 33.50 2.93
C THR A 272 -45.47 33.32 2.91
N VAL A 273 -46.05 32.46 3.75
CA VAL A 273 -47.52 32.26 3.81
C VAL A 273 -48.16 32.65 5.17
N ILE A 274 -47.42 33.13 6.18
CA ILE A 274 -48.02 33.43 7.52
C ILE A 274 -47.70 34.84 8.07
N ALA A 275 -47.23 35.80 7.26
CA ALA A 275 -47.03 37.19 7.75
C ALA A 275 -47.55 38.29 6.80
N ALA A 276 -48.69 38.03 6.15
CA ALA A 276 -49.50 39.06 5.50
C ALA A 276 -50.96 38.92 5.96
N LYS A 277 -51.21 39.29 7.23
CA LYS A 277 -52.46 39.89 7.69
C LYS A 277 -52.22 40.68 8.97
#